data_AF-A0AAW6YAR0-F1
#
_entry.id   AF-A0AAW6YAR0-F1
#
_cell.length_a   1.000
_cell.length_b   1.000
_cell.length_c   1.000
_cell.angle_alpha   90.00
_cell.angle_beta   90.00
_cell.angle_gamma   90.00
#
_symmetry.space_group_name_H-M   'P 1'
#
loop_
_entity.id
_entity.type
_entity.pdbx_description
1 polymer ?
#
loop_
_entity_poly.entity_id
_entity_poly.type
_entity_poly.pdbx_seq_one_letter_code
_entity_poly.pdbx_strand_id
1 'polypeptide(L)'
;MYTKHLQKAVDSIEKQTLYVVATPIGNLADITLRALAVLQKADIICAEDTRVTAQLLSAYGIQGKLVSVREHNEQQMADKIIAHLSDGLSVAQVSDAGTPAVCDPGAKLAARVREAGFKVVPVVGASAVMGALSVAGVTESDFYFNGFLPPKSGERQKLLAKWTEADFPIVMFETPHRIEASLADMVAQFPERRLTLAREITKTFETFLSGTVAEIQAALKNDSNQTRGEMVLVLHPAVKEKHSDLPEAAQNTMKILAAELPTKQAAELAAKITGESKKTLYDLALEWKRISDDA
;
A
#
# COMPACT_ATOMS: atom_id res chain seq x y z
N MET A 1 -30.20 -16.44 -3.32
CA MET A 1 -29.09 -16.50 -4.30
C MET A 1 -27.72 -16.61 -3.61
N TYR A 2 -27.38 -15.73 -2.66
CA TYR A 2 -26.10 -15.80 -1.94
C TYR A 2 -25.89 -17.11 -1.14
N THR A 3 -26.94 -17.71 -0.59
CA THR A 3 -26.87 -18.99 0.17
C THR A 3 -26.25 -20.13 -0.62
N LYS A 4 -26.50 -20.20 -1.95
CA LYS A 4 -25.88 -21.20 -2.83
C LYS A 4 -24.37 -21.00 -2.93
N HIS A 5 -23.91 -19.75 -3.03
CA HIS A 5 -22.49 -19.43 -3.09
C HIS A 5 -21.79 -19.70 -1.76
N LEU A 6 -22.45 -19.41 -0.64
CA LEU A 6 -21.97 -19.75 0.70
C LEU A 6 -21.84 -21.27 0.87
N GLN A 7 -22.88 -22.04 0.50
CA GLN A 7 -22.83 -23.50 0.59
C GLN A 7 -21.71 -24.08 -0.27
N LYS A 8 -21.55 -23.59 -1.51
CA LYS A 8 -20.42 -24.02 -2.37
C LYS A 8 -19.06 -23.71 -1.74
N ALA A 9 -18.92 -22.57 -1.06
CA ALA A 9 -17.68 -22.24 -0.35
C ALA A 9 -17.46 -23.17 0.86
N VAL A 10 -18.51 -23.48 1.62
CA VAL A 10 -18.49 -24.45 2.72
C VAL A 10 -18.06 -25.84 2.24
N ASP A 11 -18.61 -26.30 1.13
CA ASP A 11 -18.31 -27.62 0.57
C ASP A 11 -16.87 -27.71 0.01
N SER A 12 -16.23 -26.56 -0.24
CA SER A 12 -14.84 -26.49 -0.72
C SER A 12 -13.79 -26.49 0.39
N ILE A 13 -14.20 -26.52 1.66
CA ILE A 13 -13.26 -26.50 2.79
C ILE A 13 -12.63 -27.88 2.98
N GLU A 14 -11.35 -27.96 2.67
CA GLU A 14 -10.51 -29.13 2.84
C GLU A 14 -9.93 -29.22 4.27
N LYS A 15 -9.76 -30.46 4.73
CA LYS A 15 -8.99 -30.80 5.94
C LYS A 15 -7.48 -30.61 5.71
N GLN A 16 -6.69 -30.64 6.78
CA GLN A 16 -5.22 -30.49 6.73
C GLN A 16 -4.77 -29.23 5.97
N THR A 17 -5.57 -28.16 6.07
CA THR A 17 -5.35 -26.91 5.34
C THR A 17 -5.38 -25.73 6.30
N LEU A 18 -4.39 -24.85 6.19
CA LEU A 18 -4.38 -23.53 6.81
C LEU A 18 -5.01 -22.51 5.86
N TYR A 19 -6.11 -21.90 6.26
CA TYR A 19 -6.75 -20.80 5.55
C TYR A 19 -6.29 -19.48 6.15
N VAL A 20 -5.70 -18.59 5.34
CA VAL A 20 -5.33 -17.23 5.76
C VAL A 20 -6.47 -16.30 5.38
N VAL A 21 -7.26 -15.88 6.36
CA VAL A 21 -8.58 -15.27 6.14
C VAL A 21 -8.56 -13.77 6.39
N ALA A 22 -8.81 -12.99 5.34
CA ALA A 22 -8.99 -11.57 5.48
C ALA A 22 -10.29 -11.24 6.22
N THR A 23 -10.20 -10.36 7.22
CA THR A 23 -11.30 -9.84 8.03
C THR A 23 -11.63 -8.39 7.63
N PRO A 24 -12.82 -7.88 7.97
CA PRO A 24 -13.15 -6.48 7.77
C PRO A 24 -12.14 -5.50 8.39
N ILE A 25 -12.03 -4.29 7.82
CA ILE A 25 -11.16 -3.20 8.32
C ILE A 25 -11.93 -2.08 9.05
N GLY A 26 -13.21 -2.29 9.33
CA GLY A 26 -14.05 -1.27 9.97
C GLY A 26 -15.55 -1.53 9.81
N ASN A 27 -15.96 -2.13 8.69
CA ASN A 27 -17.35 -2.42 8.39
C ASN A 27 -17.63 -3.92 8.24
N LEU A 28 -18.51 -4.47 9.07
CA LEU A 28 -18.91 -5.87 9.01
C LEU A 28 -19.53 -6.28 7.66
N ALA A 29 -19.97 -5.35 6.83
CA ALA A 29 -20.44 -5.66 5.48
C ALA A 29 -19.31 -6.12 4.52
N ASP A 30 -18.04 -5.85 4.84
CA ASP A 30 -16.91 -6.14 3.94
C ASP A 30 -16.37 -7.57 4.05
N ILE A 31 -16.98 -8.40 4.90
CA ILE A 31 -16.61 -9.82 4.99
C ILE A 31 -17.06 -10.57 3.73
N THR A 32 -16.23 -11.48 3.24
CA THR A 32 -16.59 -12.29 2.08
C THR A 32 -17.39 -13.53 2.49
N LEU A 33 -18.24 -14.04 1.59
CA LEU A 33 -18.92 -15.32 1.80
C LEU A 33 -17.93 -16.48 2.03
N ARG A 34 -16.75 -16.44 1.41
CA ARG A 34 -15.71 -17.46 1.61
C ARG A 34 -15.07 -17.36 2.99
N ALA A 35 -14.85 -16.15 3.50
CA ALA A 35 -14.38 -15.96 4.87
C ALA A 35 -15.40 -16.53 5.88
N LEU A 36 -16.69 -16.21 5.72
CA LEU A 36 -17.75 -16.78 6.57
C LEU A 36 -17.78 -18.31 6.51
N ALA A 37 -17.71 -18.91 5.32
CA ALA A 37 -17.67 -20.36 5.15
C ALA A 37 -16.49 -21.02 5.89
N VAL A 38 -15.29 -20.45 5.76
CA VAL A 38 -14.09 -20.95 6.43
C VAL A 38 -14.21 -20.81 7.93
N LEU A 39 -14.61 -19.64 8.45
CA LEU A 39 -14.75 -19.41 9.89
C LEU A 39 -15.83 -20.30 10.52
N GLN A 40 -16.88 -20.66 9.77
CA GLN A 40 -17.92 -21.60 10.21
C GLN A 40 -17.46 -23.06 10.26
N LYS A 41 -16.45 -23.44 9.47
CA LYS A 41 -16.04 -24.85 9.26
C LYS A 41 -14.65 -25.19 9.77
N ALA A 42 -13.82 -24.19 10.04
CA ALA A 42 -12.49 -24.41 10.61
C ALA A 42 -12.64 -25.03 12.00
N ASP A 43 -11.89 -26.10 12.24
CA ASP A 43 -11.87 -26.75 13.57
C ASP A 43 -11.16 -25.85 14.60
N ILE A 44 -10.23 -25.01 14.14
CA ILE A 44 -9.45 -24.05 14.95
C ILE A 44 -9.35 -22.70 14.23
N ILE A 45 -9.48 -21.61 14.98
CA ILE A 45 -9.28 -20.24 14.49
C ILE A 45 -8.13 -19.60 15.28
N CYS A 46 -7.00 -19.38 14.60
CA CYS A 46 -5.87 -18.63 15.09
C CYS A 46 -6.13 -17.12 14.93
N ALA A 47 -6.03 -16.37 16.02
CA ALA A 47 -6.29 -14.94 16.06
C ALA A 47 -5.15 -14.18 16.75
N GLU A 48 -4.86 -12.97 16.27
CA GLU A 48 -3.93 -12.05 16.93
C GLU A 48 -4.45 -11.63 18.32
N ASP A 49 -5.63 -10.98 18.35
CA ASP A 49 -6.45 -10.82 19.54
C ASP A 49 -7.74 -11.65 19.45
N THR A 50 -7.82 -12.68 20.30
CA THR A 50 -8.99 -13.54 20.41
C THR A 50 -10.25 -12.78 20.84
N ARG A 51 -10.12 -11.63 21.52
CA ARG A 51 -11.26 -10.80 21.96
C ARG A 51 -11.89 -10.08 20.78
N VAL A 52 -11.07 -9.49 19.91
CA VAL A 52 -11.50 -8.83 18.67
C VAL A 52 -12.16 -9.86 17.76
N THR A 53 -11.50 -11.00 17.56
CA THR A 53 -12.05 -12.07 16.72
C THR A 53 -13.34 -12.66 17.32
N ALA A 54 -13.47 -12.80 18.64
CA ALA A 54 -14.70 -13.28 19.25
C ALA A 54 -15.89 -12.33 19.00
N GLN A 55 -15.66 -11.02 18.99
CA GLN A 55 -16.70 -10.04 18.63
C GLN A 55 -17.12 -10.19 17.16
N LEU A 56 -16.15 -10.36 16.25
CA LEU A 56 -16.42 -10.63 14.84
C LEU A 56 -17.28 -11.88 14.65
N LEU A 57 -16.88 -13.01 15.26
CA LEU A 57 -17.61 -14.28 15.16
C LEU A 57 -19.03 -14.15 15.74
N SER A 58 -19.17 -13.48 16.88
CA SER A 58 -20.46 -13.23 17.51
C SER A 58 -21.41 -12.44 16.60
N ALA A 59 -20.90 -11.42 15.89
CA ALA A 59 -21.69 -10.60 14.98
C ALA A 59 -22.32 -11.39 13.81
N TYR A 60 -21.74 -12.53 13.44
CA TYR A 60 -22.29 -13.45 12.42
C TYR A 60 -22.89 -14.73 13.01
N GLY A 61 -23.00 -14.86 14.33
CA GLY A 61 -23.50 -16.07 15.00
C GLY A 61 -22.62 -17.30 14.80
N ILE A 62 -21.31 -17.10 14.61
CA ILE A 62 -20.34 -18.18 14.41
C ILE A 62 -19.73 -18.57 15.76
N GLN A 63 -19.63 -19.87 16.00
CA GLN A 63 -18.86 -20.43 17.11
C GLN A 63 -17.58 -21.05 16.57
N GLY A 64 -16.46 -20.84 17.27
CA GLY A 64 -15.17 -21.40 16.86
C GLY A 64 -14.21 -21.52 18.03
N LYS A 65 -13.28 -22.47 17.93
CA LYS A 65 -12.22 -22.65 18.93
C LYS A 65 -11.08 -21.68 18.65
N LEU A 66 -10.97 -20.64 19.45
CA LEU A 66 -9.96 -19.59 19.30
C LEU A 66 -8.62 -19.96 19.95
N VAL A 67 -7.53 -19.67 19.24
CA VAL A 67 -6.16 -19.81 19.72
C VAL A 67 -5.40 -18.53 19.42
N SER A 68 -4.68 -17.99 20.41
CA SER A 68 -3.93 -16.75 20.21
C SER A 68 -2.59 -17.00 19.51
N VAL A 69 -2.35 -16.32 18.39
CA VAL A 69 -1.08 -16.34 17.65
C VAL A 69 -0.64 -14.90 17.40
N ARG A 70 0.49 -14.51 17.99
CA ARG A 70 1.05 -13.16 17.98
C ARG A 70 2.50 -13.21 17.51
N GLU A 71 3.06 -12.07 17.12
CA GLU A 71 4.40 -12.00 16.53
C GLU A 71 5.48 -12.69 17.38
N HIS A 72 5.43 -12.53 18.70
CA HIS A 72 6.43 -13.08 19.62
C HIS A 72 6.32 -14.59 19.85
N ASN A 73 5.15 -15.20 19.60
CA ASN A 73 4.91 -16.63 19.84
C ASN A 73 4.68 -17.43 18.54
N GLU A 74 4.74 -16.77 17.38
CA GLU A 74 4.35 -17.30 16.08
C GLU A 74 5.08 -18.61 15.74
N GLN A 75 6.38 -18.69 15.99
CA GLN A 75 7.17 -19.91 15.75
C GLN A 75 6.76 -21.06 16.67
N GLN A 76 6.61 -20.79 17.97
CA GLN A 76 6.19 -21.81 18.93
C GLN A 76 4.77 -22.31 18.61
N MET A 77 3.90 -21.41 18.16
CA MET A 77 2.55 -21.77 17.76
C MET A 77 2.51 -22.55 16.45
N ALA A 78 3.46 -22.34 15.54
CA ALA A 78 3.52 -23.07 14.27
C ALA A 78 3.56 -24.59 14.48
N ASP A 79 4.38 -25.09 15.40
CA ASP A 79 4.49 -26.54 15.64
C ASP A 79 3.16 -27.13 16.16
N LYS A 80 2.43 -26.39 17.00
CA LYS A 80 1.09 -26.80 17.46
C LYS A 80 0.07 -26.81 16.33
N ILE A 81 0.12 -25.80 15.44
CA ILE A 81 -0.77 -25.74 14.28
C ILE A 81 -0.47 -26.87 13.29
N ILE A 82 0.81 -27.17 13.06
CA ILE A 82 1.26 -28.30 12.24
C ILE A 82 0.75 -29.63 12.82
N ALA A 83 0.81 -29.80 14.14
CA ALA A 83 0.24 -30.99 14.80
C ALA A 83 -1.28 -31.10 14.56
N HIS A 84 -2.02 -30.01 14.71
CA HIS A 84 -3.47 -29.99 14.42
C HIS A 84 -3.79 -30.33 12.96
N LEU A 85 -3.01 -29.79 12.01
CA LEU A 85 -3.15 -30.13 10.60
C LEU A 85 -2.85 -31.62 10.36
N SER A 86 -1.83 -32.17 11.03
CA SER A 86 -1.47 -33.60 10.95
C SER A 86 -2.60 -34.50 11.49
N ASP A 87 -3.33 -34.04 12.49
CA ASP A 87 -4.51 -34.73 13.06
C ASP A 87 -5.74 -34.69 12.14
N GLY A 88 -5.63 -34.12 10.94
CA GLY A 88 -6.76 -34.01 10.01
C GLY A 88 -7.61 -32.76 10.20
N LEU A 89 -7.19 -31.79 11.02
CA LEU A 89 -7.99 -30.59 11.28
C LEU A 89 -7.80 -29.52 10.20
N SER A 90 -8.81 -28.68 10.01
CA SER A 90 -8.71 -27.44 9.25
C SER A 90 -8.48 -26.26 10.21
N VAL A 91 -7.61 -25.34 9.81
CA VAL A 91 -7.23 -24.18 10.64
C VAL A 91 -7.47 -22.90 9.86
N ALA A 92 -8.15 -21.93 10.45
CA ALA A 92 -8.22 -20.57 9.94
C ALA A 92 -7.25 -19.68 10.71
N GLN A 93 -6.64 -18.72 10.03
CA GLN A 93 -5.85 -17.65 10.62
C GLN A 93 -6.46 -16.32 10.25
N VAL A 94 -6.64 -15.44 11.25
CA VAL A 94 -7.11 -14.06 11.10
C VAL A 94 -6.18 -13.11 11.84
N SER A 95 -6.11 -11.86 11.38
CA SER A 95 -5.60 -10.72 12.13
C SER A 95 -6.78 -9.87 12.62
N ASP A 96 -6.50 -8.88 13.46
CA ASP A 96 -7.53 -8.02 14.04
C ASP A 96 -8.33 -7.26 12.96
N ALA A 97 -7.68 -6.91 11.84
CA ALA A 97 -8.32 -6.27 10.70
C ALA A 97 -7.57 -6.56 9.39
N GLY A 98 -8.30 -6.71 8.29
CA GLY A 98 -7.70 -6.79 6.96
C GLY A 98 -7.08 -8.14 6.65
N THR A 99 -5.97 -8.14 5.91
CA THR A 99 -5.35 -9.37 5.40
C THR A 99 -4.21 -9.81 6.33
N PRO A 100 -4.29 -10.99 6.98
CA PRO A 100 -3.25 -11.44 7.89
C PRO A 100 -1.90 -11.59 7.18
N ALA A 101 -0.81 -11.55 7.96
CA ALA A 101 0.57 -11.61 7.48
C ALA A 101 1.05 -10.40 6.65
N VAL A 102 0.24 -9.34 6.50
CA VAL A 102 0.61 -8.08 5.83
C VAL A 102 0.61 -6.96 6.86
N CYS A 103 1.79 -6.59 7.36
CA CYS A 103 1.97 -5.72 8.54
C CYS A 103 1.42 -6.29 9.86
N ASP A 104 1.01 -7.57 9.85
CA ASP A 104 0.48 -8.33 10.98
C ASP A 104 1.27 -9.63 11.17
N PRO A 105 1.17 -10.30 12.34
CA PRO A 105 1.70 -11.65 12.52
C PRO A 105 1.10 -12.64 11.52
N GLY A 106 1.88 -13.63 11.08
CA GLY A 106 1.34 -14.77 10.33
C GLY A 106 2.18 -15.30 9.19
N ALA A 107 3.09 -14.49 8.66
CA ALA A 107 3.94 -14.89 7.54
C ALA A 107 4.82 -16.09 7.90
N LYS A 108 5.36 -16.14 9.12
CA LYS A 108 6.22 -17.24 9.58
C LYS A 108 5.39 -18.50 9.79
N LEU A 109 4.18 -18.39 10.33
CA LEU A 109 3.26 -19.53 10.45
C LEU A 109 2.96 -20.12 9.08
N ALA A 110 2.55 -19.29 8.11
CA ALA A 110 2.26 -19.74 6.76
C ALA A 110 3.47 -20.41 6.08
N ALA A 111 4.68 -19.87 6.27
CA ALA A 111 5.91 -20.48 5.75
C ALA A 111 6.16 -21.86 6.36
N ARG A 112 6.14 -21.96 7.70
CA ARG A 112 6.36 -23.22 8.45
C ARG A 112 5.35 -24.30 8.07
N VAL A 113 4.08 -23.95 7.89
CA VAL A 113 3.03 -24.88 7.47
C VAL A 113 3.28 -25.40 6.04
N ARG A 114 3.71 -24.54 5.11
CA ARG A 114 4.10 -24.98 3.76
C ARG A 114 5.33 -25.90 3.79
N GLU A 115 6.34 -25.56 4.58
CA GLU A 115 7.55 -26.38 4.76
C GLU A 115 7.22 -27.78 5.29
N ALA A 116 6.21 -27.88 6.16
CA ALA A 116 5.72 -29.16 6.69
C ALA A 116 4.87 -29.97 5.70
N GLY A 117 4.65 -29.48 4.48
CA GLY A 117 3.92 -30.18 3.42
C GLY A 117 2.41 -29.97 3.41
N PHE A 118 1.89 -29.07 4.25
CA PHE A 118 0.45 -28.77 4.33
C PHE A 118 0.04 -27.63 3.39
N LYS A 119 -1.25 -27.62 3.02
CA LYS A 119 -1.81 -26.56 2.16
C LYS A 119 -1.97 -25.26 2.95
N VAL A 120 -1.59 -24.15 2.31
CA VAL A 120 -1.86 -22.80 2.79
C VAL A 120 -2.65 -22.03 1.73
N VAL A 121 -3.91 -21.72 2.04
CA VAL A 121 -4.87 -21.17 1.08
C VAL A 121 -5.26 -19.75 1.51
N PRO A 122 -5.03 -18.71 0.67
CA PRO A 122 -5.49 -17.37 0.97
C PRO A 122 -7.01 -17.28 0.80
N VAL A 123 -7.69 -16.58 1.69
CA VAL A 123 -9.09 -16.17 1.58
C VAL A 123 -9.11 -14.65 1.50
N VAL A 124 -9.17 -14.17 0.25
CA VAL A 124 -9.11 -12.74 -0.08
C VAL A 124 -10.30 -11.98 0.52
N GLY A 125 -10.10 -10.69 0.79
CA GLY A 125 -11.10 -9.82 1.39
C GLY A 125 -10.59 -8.38 1.51
N ALA A 126 -11.06 -7.67 2.53
CA ALA A 126 -10.75 -6.26 2.72
C ALA A 126 -9.24 -6.00 2.86
N SER A 127 -8.79 -4.90 2.25
CA SER A 127 -7.41 -4.42 2.32
C SER A 127 -7.41 -2.90 2.33
N ALA A 128 -6.90 -2.29 3.39
CA ALA A 128 -6.80 -0.84 3.52
C ALA A 128 -5.90 -0.22 2.43
N VAL A 129 -4.83 -0.93 2.05
CA VAL A 129 -3.91 -0.54 0.97
C VAL A 129 -4.64 -0.47 -0.37
N MET A 130 -5.34 -1.54 -0.74
CA MET A 130 -6.06 -1.60 -2.02
C MET A 130 -7.27 -0.66 -2.03
N GLY A 131 -7.96 -0.52 -0.89
CA GLY A 131 -9.04 0.45 -0.72
C GLY A 131 -8.55 1.88 -0.98
N ALA A 132 -7.46 2.29 -0.32
CA ALA A 132 -6.87 3.61 -0.53
C ALA A 132 -6.41 3.83 -1.98
N LEU A 133 -5.68 2.88 -2.57
CA LEU A 133 -5.20 2.99 -3.96
C LEU A 133 -6.36 3.11 -4.95
N SER A 134 -7.46 2.35 -4.76
CA SER A 134 -8.60 2.33 -5.68
C SER A 134 -9.30 3.69 -5.85
N VAL A 135 -9.13 4.58 -4.88
CA VAL A 135 -9.71 5.94 -4.89
C VAL A 135 -8.65 7.05 -4.94
N ALA A 136 -7.36 6.71 -4.95
CA ALA A 136 -6.27 7.69 -4.93
C ALA A 136 -6.05 8.38 -6.28
N GLY A 137 -6.56 7.82 -7.39
CA GLY A 137 -6.37 8.37 -8.74
C GLY A 137 -4.96 8.13 -9.31
N VAL A 138 -4.25 7.13 -8.77
CA VAL A 138 -2.96 6.62 -9.29
C VAL A 138 -3.20 5.90 -10.62
N THR A 139 -2.33 6.14 -11.61
CA THR A 139 -2.45 5.54 -12.95
C THR A 139 -1.34 4.54 -13.29
N GLU A 140 -0.31 4.50 -12.46
CA GLU A 140 0.85 3.64 -12.61
C GLU A 140 0.47 2.18 -12.35
N SER A 141 1.11 1.27 -13.07
CA SER A 141 0.83 -0.16 -12.97
C SER A 141 1.48 -0.83 -11.77
N ASP A 142 2.51 -0.20 -11.20
CA ASP A 142 3.24 -0.65 -10.03
C ASP A 142 3.07 0.35 -8.88
N PHE A 143 3.32 -0.14 -7.66
CA PHE A 143 3.39 0.68 -6.46
C PHE A 143 4.29 -0.01 -5.44
N TYR A 144 4.82 0.77 -4.52
CA TYR A 144 5.58 0.27 -3.39
C TYR A 144 4.76 0.40 -2.09
N PHE A 145 4.60 -0.68 -1.36
CA PHE A 145 3.99 -0.66 -0.03
C PHE A 145 5.06 -0.74 1.06
N ASN A 146 5.17 0.31 1.86
CA ASN A 146 6.17 0.44 2.93
C ASN A 146 5.71 -0.17 4.27
N GLY A 147 4.40 -0.31 4.50
CA GLY A 147 3.87 -0.50 5.85
C GLY A 147 3.95 0.81 6.66
N PHE A 148 4.25 0.73 7.96
CA PHE A 148 4.35 1.91 8.82
C PHE A 148 5.65 2.69 8.61
N LEU A 149 5.57 4.02 8.66
CA LEU A 149 6.76 4.87 8.66
C LEU A 149 7.60 4.68 9.93
N PRO A 150 8.93 4.83 9.87
CA PRO A 150 9.78 4.78 11.06
C PRO A 150 9.34 5.80 12.12
N PRO A 151 9.28 5.40 13.40
CA PRO A 151 8.77 6.28 14.46
C PRO A 151 9.74 7.45 14.74
N LYS A 152 11.05 7.23 14.58
CA LYS A 152 12.08 8.24 14.81
C LYS A 152 12.26 9.12 13.58
N SER A 153 12.22 10.44 13.78
CA SER A 153 12.33 11.43 12.70
C SER A 153 13.58 11.24 11.84
N GLY A 154 14.76 11.02 12.42
CA GLY A 154 15.98 10.81 11.63
C GLY A 154 15.98 9.57 10.73
N GLU A 155 15.31 8.48 11.15
CA GLU A 155 15.13 7.28 10.32
C GLU A 155 14.08 7.52 9.23
N ARG A 156 12.99 8.21 9.58
CA ARG A 156 11.92 8.58 8.65
C ARG A 156 12.42 9.53 7.56
N GLN A 157 13.14 10.60 7.90
CA GLN A 157 13.73 11.54 6.93
C GLN A 157 14.68 10.83 5.96
N LYS A 158 15.53 9.92 6.46
CA LYS A 158 16.41 9.10 5.61
C LYS A 158 15.64 8.20 4.65
N LEU A 159 14.47 7.69 5.07
CA LEU A 159 13.59 6.92 4.20
C LEU A 159 12.93 7.81 3.15
N LEU A 160 12.35 8.95 3.57
CA LEU A 160 11.69 9.91 2.67
C LEU A 160 12.65 10.46 1.60
N ALA A 161 13.91 10.70 1.95
CA ALA A 161 14.93 11.15 1.00
C ALA A 161 15.18 10.14 -0.15
N LYS A 162 14.95 8.83 0.06
CA LYS A 162 15.04 7.83 -1.00
C LYS A 162 13.87 7.90 -1.99
N TRP A 163 12.80 8.59 -1.62
CA TRP A 163 11.54 8.66 -2.39
C TRP A 163 11.35 9.98 -3.14
N THR A 164 12.30 10.92 -3.02
CA THR A 164 12.22 12.22 -3.69
C THR A 164 11.98 12.08 -5.19
N GLU A 165 12.74 11.20 -5.84
CA GLU A 165 12.66 10.93 -7.28
C GLU A 165 11.84 9.68 -7.65
N ALA A 166 11.11 9.08 -6.69
CA ALA A 166 10.36 7.87 -6.96
C ALA A 166 9.26 8.12 -7.99
N ASP A 167 9.33 7.44 -9.12
CA ASP A 167 8.39 7.55 -10.24
C ASP A 167 7.28 6.50 -10.21
N PHE A 168 7.06 5.92 -9.04
CA PHE A 168 5.93 5.05 -8.72
C PHE A 168 5.23 5.53 -7.42
N PRO A 169 3.96 5.18 -7.22
CA PRO A 169 3.21 5.47 -6.00
C PRO A 169 3.78 4.69 -4.81
N ILE A 170 3.76 5.32 -3.64
CA ILE A 170 4.24 4.74 -2.40
C ILE A 170 3.10 4.78 -1.38
N VAL A 171 2.71 3.62 -0.88
CA VAL A 171 1.64 3.46 0.11
C VAL A 171 2.25 3.16 1.47
N MET A 172 1.74 3.83 2.51
CA MET A 172 2.19 3.65 3.90
C MET A 172 1.04 3.78 4.87
N PHE A 173 1.20 3.18 6.04
CA PHE A 173 0.31 3.36 7.18
C PHE A 173 0.85 4.42 8.13
N GLU A 174 -0.06 5.14 8.77
CA GLU A 174 0.28 6.05 9.84
C GLU A 174 -0.78 6.07 10.96
N THR A 175 -0.33 6.39 12.17
CA THR A 175 -1.18 6.46 13.37
C THR A 175 -1.51 7.91 13.77
N PRO A 176 -2.62 8.15 14.48
CA PRO A 176 -3.04 9.46 14.97
C PRO A 176 -1.94 10.28 15.64
N HIS A 177 -1.17 9.65 16.52
CA HIS A 177 -0.18 10.34 17.33
C HIS A 177 1.12 10.67 16.57
N ARG A 178 1.25 10.23 15.33
CA ARG A 178 2.47 10.39 14.52
C ARG A 178 2.25 11.16 13.22
N ILE A 179 1.00 11.27 12.73
CA ILE A 179 0.71 11.87 11.42
C ILE A 179 1.24 13.29 11.26
N GLU A 180 1.14 14.12 12.29
CA GLU A 180 1.63 15.50 12.24
C GLU A 180 3.15 15.56 12.03
N ALA A 181 3.90 14.73 12.78
CA ALA A 181 5.35 14.65 12.67
C ALA A 181 5.79 14.06 11.31
N SER A 182 5.06 13.05 10.81
CA SER A 182 5.33 12.45 9.50
C SER A 182 5.07 13.43 8.36
N LEU A 183 3.97 14.20 8.41
CA LEU A 183 3.69 15.24 7.43
C LEU A 183 4.70 16.39 7.52
N ALA A 184 5.17 16.77 8.72
CA ALA A 184 6.22 17.77 8.86
C ALA A 184 7.52 17.35 8.15
N ASP A 185 7.94 16.10 8.30
CA ASP A 185 9.13 15.57 7.61
C ASP A 185 8.90 15.46 6.09
N MET A 186 7.69 15.12 5.63
CA MET A 186 7.36 15.11 4.20
C MET A 186 7.34 16.51 3.59
N VAL A 187 6.78 17.51 4.30
CA VAL A 187 6.78 18.92 3.86
C VAL A 187 8.21 19.43 3.70
N ALA A 188 9.13 19.04 4.60
CA ALA A 188 10.53 19.42 4.51
C ALA A 188 11.25 18.84 3.29
N GLN A 189 10.81 17.68 2.78
CA GLN A 189 11.46 16.98 1.67
C GLN A 189 10.82 17.28 0.31
N PHE A 190 9.50 17.34 0.22
CA PHE A 190 8.76 17.47 -1.04
C PHE A 190 7.36 18.09 -0.84
N PRO A 191 7.26 19.38 -0.49
CA PRO A 191 5.99 20.00 -0.10
C PRO A 191 4.91 19.98 -1.20
N GLU A 192 5.33 20.10 -2.46
CA GLU A 192 4.45 20.12 -3.64
C GLU A 192 4.08 18.72 -4.16
N ARG A 193 4.62 17.67 -3.55
CA ARG A 193 4.32 16.29 -3.93
C ARG A 193 2.84 16.01 -3.71
N ARG A 194 2.17 15.38 -4.68
CA ARG A 194 0.79 14.94 -4.47
C ARG A 194 0.72 13.80 -3.44
N LEU A 195 -0.24 13.91 -2.53
CA LEU A 195 -0.52 12.96 -1.47
C LEU A 195 -2.03 12.72 -1.40
N THR A 196 -2.43 11.47 -1.30
CA THR A 196 -3.79 11.09 -0.87
C THR A 196 -3.73 10.53 0.54
N LEU A 197 -4.51 11.09 1.44
CA LEU A 197 -4.71 10.58 2.80
C LEU A 197 -6.11 9.96 2.87
N ALA A 198 -6.16 8.67 3.17
CA ALA A 198 -7.38 7.92 3.42
C ALA A 198 -7.49 7.62 4.92
N ARG A 199 -8.53 8.13 5.58
CA ARG A 199 -8.75 8.02 7.02
C ARG A 199 -10.00 7.20 7.28
N GLU A 200 -9.91 6.27 8.24
CA GLU A 200 -11.05 5.50 8.74
C GLU A 200 -11.84 4.80 7.62
N ILE A 201 -11.12 4.21 6.65
CA ILE A 201 -11.72 3.54 5.48
C ILE A 201 -12.77 2.53 5.95
N THR A 202 -13.94 2.55 5.32
CA THR A 202 -15.15 1.75 5.59
C THR A 202 -15.92 2.13 6.87
N LYS A 203 -15.39 2.98 7.74
CA LYS A 203 -16.01 3.36 9.03
C LYS A 203 -16.89 4.62 8.89
N THR A 204 -17.62 4.97 9.95
CA THR A 204 -18.56 6.10 9.98
C THR A 204 -17.93 7.44 9.60
N PHE A 205 -16.67 7.67 9.95
CA PHE A 205 -15.96 8.93 9.70
C PHE A 205 -14.94 8.80 8.56
N GLU A 206 -15.22 7.96 7.57
CA GLU A 206 -14.38 7.80 6.39
C GLU A 206 -14.10 9.16 5.72
N THR A 207 -12.85 9.43 5.39
CA THR A 207 -12.45 10.68 4.72
C THR A 207 -11.28 10.44 3.78
N PHE A 208 -11.36 11.00 2.58
CA PHE A 208 -10.26 11.02 1.61
C PHE A 208 -9.88 12.47 1.32
N LEU A 209 -8.63 12.82 1.62
CA LEU A 209 -8.05 14.12 1.27
C LEU A 209 -7.02 13.91 0.18
N SER A 210 -7.03 14.77 -0.84
CA SER A 210 -6.04 14.74 -1.92
C SER A 210 -5.58 16.16 -2.22
N GLY A 211 -4.27 16.35 -2.34
CA GLY A 211 -3.64 17.64 -2.57
C GLY A 211 -2.12 17.50 -2.53
N THR A 212 -1.41 18.61 -2.41
CA THR A 212 0.01 18.57 -2.09
C THR A 212 0.24 18.16 -0.64
N VAL A 213 1.42 17.66 -0.30
CA VAL A 213 1.78 17.33 1.09
C VAL A 213 1.56 18.54 2.01
N ALA A 214 1.89 19.75 1.56
CA ALA A 214 1.66 20.98 2.30
C ALA A 214 0.17 21.27 2.53
N GLU A 215 -0.67 21.09 1.51
CA GLU A 215 -2.13 21.26 1.61
C GLU A 215 -2.75 20.25 2.60
N ILE A 216 -2.33 18.98 2.53
CA ILE A 216 -2.81 17.95 3.47
C ILE A 216 -2.41 18.31 4.91
N GLN A 217 -1.17 18.77 5.14
CA GLN A 217 -0.74 19.21 6.46
C GLN A 217 -1.58 20.39 6.97
N ALA A 218 -1.86 21.37 6.11
CA ALA A 218 -2.69 22.52 6.47
C ALA A 218 -4.13 22.08 6.82
N ALA A 219 -4.71 21.16 6.05
CA ALA A 219 -6.05 20.62 6.32
C ALA A 219 -6.13 19.94 7.69
N LEU A 220 -5.14 19.12 8.06
CA LEU A 220 -5.11 18.43 9.36
C LEU A 220 -4.89 19.39 10.54
N LYS A 221 -4.13 20.48 10.35
CA LYS A 221 -3.99 21.54 11.37
C LYS A 221 -5.29 22.30 11.62
N ASN A 222 -6.14 22.43 10.60
CA ASN A 222 -7.39 23.18 10.68
C ASN A 222 -8.56 22.37 11.26
N ASP A 223 -8.48 21.03 11.23
CA ASP A 223 -9.50 20.14 11.81
C ASP A 223 -8.85 18.96 12.54
N SER A 224 -8.83 19.02 13.88
CA SER A 224 -8.27 17.99 14.74
C SER A 224 -9.01 16.65 14.66
N ASN A 225 -10.21 16.59 14.09
CA ASN A 225 -10.85 15.30 13.82
C ASN A 225 -10.14 14.52 12.70
N GLN A 226 -9.42 15.21 11.81
CA GLN A 226 -8.70 14.57 10.71
C GLN A 226 -7.40 13.89 11.15
N THR A 227 -6.96 14.07 12.39
CA THR A 227 -5.81 13.35 12.95
C THR A 227 -6.21 12.12 13.76
N ARG A 228 -7.50 11.75 13.79
CA ARG A 228 -8.03 10.61 14.56
C ARG A 228 -8.31 9.39 13.68
N GLY A 229 -8.08 8.20 14.25
CA GLY A 229 -8.32 6.92 13.58
C GLY A 229 -7.16 6.44 12.72
N GLU A 230 -7.38 5.35 12.01
CA GLU A 230 -6.35 4.72 11.19
C GLU A 230 -6.21 5.43 9.84
N MET A 231 -4.98 5.57 9.35
CA MET A 231 -4.70 6.30 8.12
C MET A 231 -3.81 5.50 7.17
N VAL A 232 -4.16 5.55 5.90
CA VAL A 232 -3.32 5.13 4.77
C VAL A 232 -2.94 6.36 3.98
N LEU A 233 -1.65 6.53 3.71
CA LEU A 233 -1.13 7.60 2.86
C LEU A 233 -0.65 7.00 1.54
N VAL A 234 -1.03 7.62 0.43
CA VAL A 234 -0.56 7.31 -0.91
C VAL A 234 0.20 8.52 -1.42
N LEU A 235 1.53 8.45 -1.38
CA LEU A 235 2.40 9.42 -2.02
C LEU A 235 2.43 9.10 -3.52
N HIS A 236 2.03 10.07 -4.35
CA HIS A 236 1.96 9.88 -5.81
C HIS A 236 3.36 9.79 -6.42
N PRO A 237 3.54 9.39 -7.70
CA PRO A 237 4.83 9.42 -8.43
C PRO A 237 5.39 10.82 -8.68
N ALA A 238 6.72 10.95 -8.73
CA ALA A 238 7.40 12.23 -8.86
C ALA A 238 6.96 12.87 -10.15
N VAL A 239 6.54 14.12 -10.08
CA VAL A 239 6.28 14.87 -11.29
C VAL A 239 7.64 15.05 -11.92
N LYS A 240 7.92 14.22 -12.94
CA LYS A 240 9.04 14.50 -13.84
C LYS A 240 8.66 15.82 -14.47
N GLU A 241 9.39 16.89 -14.14
CA GLU A 241 9.25 18.12 -14.90
C GLU A 241 9.43 17.73 -16.36
N LYS A 242 8.37 17.91 -17.15
CA LYS A 242 8.44 17.75 -18.59
C LYS A 242 9.32 18.88 -19.11
N HIS A 243 10.63 18.78 -18.93
CA HIS A 243 11.55 19.48 -19.79
C HIS A 243 11.44 18.82 -21.15
N SER A 244 10.56 19.35 -22.00
CA SER A 244 10.28 18.94 -23.39
C SER A 244 9.86 17.48 -23.61
N ASP A 245 9.05 17.23 -24.64
CA ASP A 245 8.72 15.88 -25.12
C ASP A 245 9.96 15.10 -25.67
N LEU A 246 11.18 15.53 -25.36
CA LEU A 246 12.43 14.96 -25.84
C LEU A 246 13.08 14.09 -24.76
N PRO A 247 13.55 12.88 -25.11
CA PRO A 247 14.35 12.06 -24.21
C PRO A 247 15.55 12.81 -23.63
N GLU A 248 15.95 12.50 -22.40
CA GLU A 248 17.09 13.14 -21.72
C GLU A 248 18.38 13.10 -22.55
N ALA A 249 18.63 11.99 -23.25
CA ALA A 249 19.77 11.85 -24.16
C ALA A 249 19.73 12.88 -25.31
N ALA A 250 18.54 13.23 -25.81
CA ALA A 250 18.36 14.23 -26.85
C ALA A 250 18.56 15.65 -26.33
N GLN A 251 18.09 15.92 -25.10
CA GLN A 251 18.34 17.19 -24.42
C GLN A 251 19.84 17.38 -24.14
N ASN A 252 20.52 16.36 -23.62
CA ASN A 252 21.96 16.45 -23.32
C ASN A 252 22.79 16.64 -24.60
N THR A 253 22.46 15.91 -25.66
CA THR A 253 23.08 16.09 -26.99
C THR A 253 22.87 17.52 -27.49
N MET A 254 21.66 18.06 -27.38
CA MET A 254 21.35 19.43 -27.78
C MET A 254 22.12 20.46 -26.95
N LYS A 255 22.23 20.26 -25.63
CA LYS A 255 22.93 21.16 -24.71
C LYS A 255 24.42 21.27 -25.05
N ILE A 256 25.09 20.13 -25.27
CA ILE A 256 26.51 20.09 -25.64
C ILE A 256 26.74 20.79 -26.98
N LEU A 257 25.90 20.49 -27.99
CA LEU A 257 26.05 21.09 -29.32
C LEU A 257 25.73 22.59 -29.34
N ALA A 258 24.75 23.04 -28.56
CA ALA A 258 24.36 24.45 -28.50
C ALA A 258 25.39 25.34 -27.79
N ALA A 259 26.29 24.76 -26.98
CA ALA A 259 27.41 25.48 -26.38
C ALA A 259 28.50 25.84 -27.41
N GLU A 260 28.69 24.99 -28.42
CA GLU A 260 29.79 25.11 -29.39
C GLU A 260 29.33 25.63 -30.76
N LEU A 261 28.03 25.55 -31.07
CA LEU A 261 27.49 25.81 -32.41
C LEU A 261 26.28 26.74 -32.38
N PRO A 262 26.01 27.45 -33.50
CA PRO A 262 24.77 28.20 -33.66
C PRO A 262 23.54 27.29 -33.44
N THR A 263 22.53 27.79 -32.71
CA THR A 263 21.36 27.02 -32.27
C THR A 263 20.67 26.22 -33.38
N LYS A 264 20.59 26.78 -34.59
CA LYS A 264 20.00 26.11 -35.76
C LYS A 264 20.82 24.90 -36.23
N GLN A 265 22.15 24.99 -36.14
CA GLN A 265 23.09 23.93 -36.52
C GLN A 265 23.16 22.85 -35.43
N ALA A 266 23.17 23.26 -34.17
CA ALA A 266 23.07 22.35 -33.02
C ALA A 266 21.79 21.49 -33.10
N ALA A 267 20.64 22.09 -33.37
CA ALA A 267 19.36 21.36 -33.48
C ALA A 267 19.33 20.38 -34.65
N GLU A 268 20.02 20.68 -35.76
CA GLU A 268 20.12 19.77 -36.89
C GLU A 268 21.00 18.55 -36.59
N LEU A 269 22.14 18.76 -35.94
CA LEU A 269 23.04 17.67 -35.57
C LEU A 269 22.44 16.82 -34.46
N ALA A 270 21.81 17.44 -33.45
CA ALA A 270 21.10 16.72 -32.40
C ALA A 270 20.00 15.82 -32.99
N ALA A 271 19.18 16.33 -33.92
CA ALA A 271 18.15 15.53 -34.59
C ALA A 271 18.73 14.33 -35.34
N LYS A 272 19.89 14.48 -36.00
CA LYS A 272 20.57 13.39 -36.70
C LYS A 272 21.14 12.34 -35.74
N ILE A 273 21.61 12.76 -34.57
CA ILE A 273 22.20 11.87 -33.56
C ILE A 273 21.11 11.11 -32.80
N THR A 274 20.00 11.77 -32.48
CA THR A 274 19.00 11.25 -31.54
C THR A 274 17.78 10.68 -32.23
N GLY A 275 17.56 11.01 -33.51
CA GLY A 275 16.36 10.65 -34.27
C GLY A 275 15.14 11.54 -33.97
N GLU A 276 15.30 12.54 -33.10
CA GLU A 276 14.21 13.42 -32.67
C GLU A 276 13.93 14.57 -33.63
N SER A 277 12.76 15.19 -33.49
CA SER A 277 12.34 16.34 -34.29
C SER A 277 13.28 17.53 -34.12
N LYS A 278 13.91 17.97 -35.23
CA LYS A 278 14.72 19.19 -35.31
C LYS A 278 13.97 20.42 -34.79
N LYS A 279 12.66 20.51 -35.06
CA LYS A 279 11.83 21.63 -34.61
C LYS A 279 11.75 21.64 -33.08
N THR A 280 11.44 20.50 -32.48
CA THR A 280 11.31 20.35 -31.03
C THR A 280 12.64 20.64 -30.31
N LEU A 281 13.77 20.17 -30.86
CA LEU A 281 15.12 20.45 -30.32
C LEU A 281 15.51 21.93 -30.46
N TYR A 282 15.09 22.59 -31.55
CA TYR A 282 15.34 24.01 -31.76
C TYR A 282 14.52 24.88 -30.79
N ASP A 283 13.23 24.56 -30.63
CA ASP A 283 12.32 25.26 -29.72
C ASP A 283 12.79 25.13 -28.26
N LEU A 284 13.26 23.94 -27.86
CA LEU A 284 13.87 23.68 -26.55
C LEU A 284 15.08 24.61 -26.28
N ALA A 285 15.97 24.75 -27.26
CA ALA A 285 17.15 25.60 -27.10
C ALA A 285 16.84 27.10 -27.09
N LEU A 286 15.73 27.52 -27.71
CA LEU A 286 15.23 28.90 -27.59
C LEU A 286 14.63 29.15 -26.21
N GLU A 287 13.91 28.19 -25.63
CA GLU A 287 13.42 28.27 -24.25
C GLU A 287 14.58 28.41 -23.25
N TRP A 288 15.65 27.62 -23.39
CA TRP A 288 16.83 27.75 -22.53
C TRP A 288 17.49 29.12 -22.61
N LYS A 289 17.56 29.73 -23.81
CA LYS A 289 18.09 31.09 -23.96
C LYS A 289 17.19 32.13 -23.30
N ARG A 290 15.87 32.02 -23.48
CA ARG A 290 14.91 32.92 -22.84
C ARG A 290 15.01 32.87 -21.31
N ILE A 291 15.09 31.66 -20.74
CA ILE A 291 15.25 31.47 -19.29
C ILE A 291 16.60 32.02 -18.78
N SER A 292 17.66 31.94 -19.59
CA SER A 292 18.97 32.50 -19.24
C SER A 292 19.07 34.02 -19.40
N ASP A 293 18.23 34.63 -20.23
CA ASP A 293 18.19 36.09 -20.43
C ASP A 293 17.26 36.79 -19.42
N ASP A 294 16.30 36.06 -18.85
CA ASP A 294 15.36 36.53 -17.81
C ASP A 294 15.88 36.31 -16.36
N ALA A 295 17.06 35.71 -16.18
CA ALA A 295 17.70 35.39 -14.90
C ALA A 295 18.96 36.23 -14.65
#